data_AF-A0A7C8ZWC7-F1
#
_entry.id   AF-A0A7C8ZWC7-F1
#
_cell.length_a   1.000
_cell.length_b   1.000
_cell.length_c   1.000
_cell.angle_alpha   90.00
_cell.angle_beta   90.00
_cell.angle_gamma   90.00
#
_symmetry.space_group_name_H-M   'P 1'
#
loop_
_entity.id
_entity.type
_entity.pdbx_description
1 polymer ?
#
loop_
_entity_poly.entity_id
_entity_poly.type
_entity_poly.pdbx_seq_one_letter_code
_entity_poly.pdbx_strand_id
1 'polypeptide(L)'
;DGNFVHCPRHDEWSRIEKLCEFLRVFYEVTCAFSGSKYPTSNLYFPNDVRVRILLKEEMEKGDGFIKGMTARMYGKFEKYGAEFSTIMAIATILDPRYKFHFPDWTFKMIYGADHVIELSLLKDKLFCLFDEYS
;
A
#
# COMPACT_ATOMS: atom_id res chain seq x y z
N ASP A 1 29.08 20.42 -19.22
CA ASP A 1 28.89 21.10 -17.93
C ASP A 1 30.07 20.72 -17.03
N GLY A 2 30.92 21.69 -16.69
CA GLY A 2 32.20 21.48 -16.01
C GLY A 2 32.13 21.58 -14.48
N ASN A 3 30.92 21.70 -13.92
CA ASN A 3 30.70 21.97 -12.50
C ASN A 3 30.39 20.73 -11.65
N PHE A 4 30.66 19.51 -12.15
CA PHE A 4 30.48 18.29 -11.36
C PHE A 4 31.66 18.07 -10.40
N VAL A 5 31.72 18.89 -9.34
CA VAL A 5 32.86 18.94 -8.39
C VAL A 5 32.94 17.68 -7.52
N HIS A 6 31.84 16.93 -7.36
CA HIS A 6 31.82 15.66 -6.63
C HIS A 6 30.96 14.62 -7.34
N CYS A 7 31.60 13.76 -8.12
CA CYS A 7 30.96 12.54 -8.61
C CYS A 7 30.68 11.61 -7.42
N PRO A 8 29.44 11.10 -7.25
CA PRO A 8 29.15 10.16 -6.18
C PRO A 8 30.06 8.93 -6.30
N ARG A 9 30.50 8.43 -5.15
CA ARG A 9 31.27 7.19 -5.08
C ARG A 9 30.40 6.01 -5.47
N HIS A 10 31.02 4.90 -5.81
CA HIS A 10 30.30 3.69 -6.21
C HIS A 10 29.31 3.20 -5.14
N ASP A 11 29.66 3.33 -3.85
CA ASP A 11 28.77 2.99 -2.73
C ASP A 11 27.59 3.97 -2.61
N GLU A 12 27.79 5.24 -2.93
CA GLU A 12 26.73 6.24 -2.97
C GLU A 12 25.75 5.98 -4.13
N TRP A 13 26.27 5.67 -5.32
CA TRP A 13 25.45 5.24 -6.47
C TRP A 13 24.60 4.02 -6.14
N SER A 14 25.19 2.99 -5.52
CA SER A 14 24.46 1.79 -5.11
C SER A 14 23.33 2.10 -4.12
N ARG A 15 23.53 3.02 -3.17
CA ARG A 15 22.47 3.46 -2.24
C ARG A 15 21.36 4.23 -2.95
N ILE A 16 21.71 5.09 -3.90
CA ILE A 16 20.74 5.86 -4.69
C ILE A 16 19.88 4.91 -5.54
N GLU A 17 20.48 3.92 -6.19
CA GLU A 17 19.74 2.93 -6.98
C GLU A 17 18.70 2.18 -6.15
N LYS A 18 19.10 1.66 -4.98
CA LYS A 18 18.18 0.99 -4.05
C LYS A 18 17.08 1.92 -3.55
N LEU A 19 17.43 3.18 -3.24
CA LEU A 19 16.46 4.19 -2.85
C LEU A 19 15.45 4.46 -3.96
N CYS A 20 15.91 4.60 -5.20
CA CYS A 20 15.04 4.81 -6.36
C CYS A 20 14.11 3.62 -6.61
N GLU A 21 14.60 2.39 -6.45
CA GLU A 21 13.79 1.18 -6.55
C GLU A 21 12.69 1.14 -5.47
N PHE A 22 13.07 1.39 -4.21
CA PHE A 22 12.13 1.48 -3.09
C PHE A 22 11.08 2.57 -3.30
N LEU A 23 11.49 3.78 -3.71
CA LEU A 23 10.59 4.92 -3.90
C LEU A 23 9.71 4.79 -5.15
N ARG A 24 10.05 3.92 -6.10
CA ARG A 24 9.27 3.71 -7.33
C ARG A 24 7.83 3.31 -7.03
N VAL A 25 7.61 2.43 -6.04
CA VAL A 25 6.26 2.01 -5.65
C VAL A 25 5.41 3.19 -5.17
N PHE A 26 5.99 4.08 -4.36
CA PHE A 26 5.30 5.28 -3.89
C PHE A 26 4.96 6.24 -5.03
N TYR A 27 5.88 6.40 -5.98
CA TYR A 27 5.65 7.19 -7.18
C TYR A 27 4.47 6.63 -7.99
N GLU A 28 4.47 5.34 -8.28
CA GLU A 28 3.39 4.69 -9.03
C GLU A 28 2.03 4.82 -8.34
N VAL A 29 1.99 4.62 -7.02
CA VAL A 29 0.75 4.79 -6.23
C VAL A 29 0.28 6.24 -6.24
N THR A 30 1.20 7.20 -6.13
CA THR A 30 0.87 8.63 -6.20
C THR A 30 0.30 8.98 -7.57
N CYS A 31 0.88 8.47 -8.65
CA CYS A 31 0.34 8.65 -10.00
C CYS A 31 -1.05 8.03 -10.16
N ALA A 32 -1.29 6.85 -9.60
CA ALA A 32 -2.60 6.20 -9.63
C ALA A 32 -3.66 7.03 -8.89
N PHE A 33 -3.32 7.64 -7.75
CA PHE A 33 -4.24 8.50 -7.00
C PHE A 33 -4.42 9.89 -7.62
N SER A 34 -3.43 10.38 -8.37
CA SER A 34 -3.49 11.69 -9.05
C SER A 34 -4.27 11.64 -10.36
N GLY A 35 -4.72 10.45 -10.81
CA GLY A 35 -5.52 10.32 -12.02
C GLY A 35 -6.93 10.86 -11.84
N SER A 36 -7.42 11.60 -12.85
CA SER A 36 -8.77 12.18 -12.86
C SER A 36 -9.70 11.58 -13.93
N LYS A 37 -9.18 10.69 -14.78
CA LYS A 37 -9.91 10.13 -15.93
C LYS A 37 -10.51 8.75 -15.66
N TYR A 38 -10.45 8.27 -14.44
CA TYR A 38 -10.95 6.96 -14.02
C TYR A 38 -11.40 7.00 -12.56
N PRO A 39 -12.31 6.11 -12.13
CA PRO A 39 -12.64 5.95 -10.72
C PRO A 39 -11.40 5.57 -9.92
N THR A 40 -11.13 6.33 -8.86
CA THR A 40 -9.96 6.12 -7.98
C THR A 40 -10.28 5.25 -6.77
N SER A 41 -11.57 5.13 -6.41
CA SER A 41 -12.02 4.44 -5.20
C SER A 41 -11.70 2.95 -5.19
N ASN A 42 -11.98 2.23 -6.28
CA ASN A 42 -11.66 0.81 -6.43
C ASN A 42 -10.15 0.52 -6.47
N LEU A 43 -9.34 1.53 -6.80
CA LEU A 43 -7.87 1.43 -6.84
C LEU A 43 -7.22 1.78 -5.49
N TYR A 44 -7.95 2.43 -4.58
CA TYR A 44 -7.40 2.91 -3.30
C TYR A 44 -6.85 1.76 -2.46
N PHE A 45 -7.71 0.79 -2.13
CA PHE A 45 -7.36 -0.30 -1.23
C PHE A 45 -6.22 -1.18 -1.79
N PRO A 46 -6.21 -1.57 -3.08
CA PRO A 46 -5.06 -2.30 -3.66
C PRO A 46 -3.73 -1.56 -3.56
N ASN A 47 -3.72 -0.25 -3.82
CA ASN A 47 -2.50 0.54 -3.77
C ASN A 47 -2.03 0.80 -2.33
N ASP A 48 -2.96 0.99 -1.39
CA ASP A 48 -2.65 1.10 0.04
C ASP A 48 -1.98 -0.18 0.56
N VAL A 49 -2.56 -1.34 0.23
CA VAL A 49 -2.01 -2.66 0.56
C VAL A 49 -0.62 -2.85 -0.05
N ARG A 50 -0.42 -2.42 -1.29
CA ARG A 50 0.88 -2.51 -1.97
C ARG A 50 1.98 -1.75 -1.21
N VAL A 51 1.69 -0.53 -0.75
CA VAL A 51 2.64 0.27 0.05
C VAL A 51 2.90 -0.40 1.40
N ARG A 52 1.85 -0.89 2.05
CA ARG A 52 1.95 -1.57 3.34
C ARG A 52 2.83 -2.82 3.27
N ILE A 53 2.66 -3.65 2.24
CA ILE A 53 3.48 -4.86 2.03
C ILE A 53 4.94 -4.49 1.80
N LEU A 54 5.21 -3.54 0.89
CA LEU A 54 6.57 -3.08 0.63
C LEU A 54 7.26 -2.62 1.92
N LEU A 55 6.59 -1.79 2.72
CA LEU A 55 7.16 -1.28 3.96
C LEU A 55 7.44 -2.40 4.96
N LYS A 56 6.55 -3.38 5.11
CA LYS A 56 6.79 -4.55 5.97
C LYS A 56 7.97 -5.39 5.49
N GLU A 57 8.04 -5.69 4.20
CA GLU A 57 9.12 -6.49 3.62
C GLU A 57 10.48 -5.82 3.77
N GLU A 58 10.57 -4.53 3.49
CA GLU A 58 11.81 -3.75 3.62
C GLU A 58 12.23 -3.51 5.08
N MET A 59 11.29 -3.53 6.02
CA MET A 59 11.61 -3.52 7.45
C MET A 59 12.22 -4.84 7.89
N GLU A 60 11.76 -5.97 7.37
CA GLU A 60 12.26 -7.29 7.74
C GLU A 60 13.59 -7.59 7.03
N LYS A 61 13.62 -7.42 5.70
CA LYS A 61 14.66 -7.92 4.79
C LYS A 61 15.57 -6.83 4.23
N GLY A 62 15.20 -5.55 4.37
CA GLY A 62 15.95 -4.43 3.80
C GLY A 62 17.35 -4.28 4.41
N ASP A 63 18.25 -3.68 3.63
CA ASP A 63 19.60 -3.36 4.13
C ASP A 63 19.55 -2.29 5.24
N GLY A 64 20.63 -2.14 6.01
CA GLY A 64 20.65 -1.23 7.16
C GLY A 64 20.30 0.23 6.83
N PHE A 65 20.55 0.67 5.59
CA PHE A 65 20.21 2.01 5.13
C PHE A 65 18.71 2.15 4.85
N ILE A 66 18.15 1.25 4.02
CA ILE A 66 16.72 1.25 3.68
C ILE A 66 15.87 0.94 4.91
N LYS A 67 16.20 -0.10 5.67
CA LYS A 67 15.47 -0.56 6.85
C LYS A 67 15.21 0.54 7.87
N GLY A 68 16.22 1.38 8.16
CA GLY A 68 16.08 2.49 9.09
C GLY A 68 15.12 3.58 8.59
N MET A 69 15.11 3.85 7.29
CA MET A 69 14.17 4.77 6.65
C MET A 69 12.76 4.17 6.61
N THR A 70 12.64 2.92 6.16
CA THR A 70 11.38 2.19 6.04
C THR A 70 10.65 2.10 7.38
N ALA A 71 11.34 1.81 8.48
CA ALA A 71 10.72 1.79 9.81
C ALA A 71 10.08 3.15 10.19
N ARG A 72 10.72 4.27 9.87
CA ARG A 72 10.16 5.61 10.10
C ARG A 72 8.99 5.92 9.17
N MET A 73 9.07 5.47 7.91
CA MET A 73 7.99 5.63 6.93
C MET A 73 6.78 4.79 7.30
N TYR A 74 6.97 3.55 7.74
CA TYR A 74 5.90 2.69 8.25
C TYR A 74 5.21 3.30 9.46
N GLY A 75 5.96 3.84 10.43
CA GLY A 75 5.36 4.53 11.57
C GLY A 75 4.48 5.72 11.17
N LYS A 76 4.87 6.49 10.13
CA LYS A 76 4.03 7.56 9.58
C LYS A 76 2.84 7.02 8.80
N PHE A 77 3.05 5.97 8.00
CA PHE A 77 2.02 5.33 7.21
C PHE A 77 0.90 4.78 8.11
N GLU A 78 1.26 4.06 9.17
CA GLU A 78 0.30 3.61 10.17
C GLU A 78 -0.37 4.78 10.88
N LYS A 79 0.37 5.81 11.30
CA LYS A 79 -0.23 6.96 11.99
C LYS A 79 -1.34 7.63 11.18
N TYR A 80 -1.20 7.71 9.85
CA TYR A 80 -2.17 8.39 8.98
C TYR A 80 -3.08 7.44 8.19
N GLY A 81 -2.80 6.14 8.20
CA GLY A 81 -3.49 5.11 7.43
C GLY A 81 -3.83 3.84 8.23
N ALA A 82 -3.87 3.91 9.56
CA ALA A 82 -4.07 2.77 10.47
C ALA A 82 -5.36 1.98 10.21
N GLU A 83 -6.41 2.63 9.70
CA GLU A 83 -7.66 1.96 9.40
C GLU A 83 -7.90 1.96 7.90
N PHE A 84 -8.05 0.76 7.33
CA PHE A 84 -8.63 0.63 6.01
C PHE A 84 -10.01 1.26 6.03
N SER A 85 -10.23 2.22 5.13
CA SER A 85 -11.59 2.69 4.88
C SER A 85 -12.42 1.49 4.43
N THR A 86 -13.38 1.07 5.26
CA THR A 86 -14.26 -0.06 4.92
C THR A 86 -14.94 0.17 3.57
N ILE A 87 -15.32 1.42 3.28
CA ILE A 87 -15.92 1.82 2.01
C ILE A 87 -14.96 1.57 0.83
N MET A 88 -13.65 1.83 1.00
CA MET A 88 -12.67 1.56 -0.05
C MET A 88 -12.46 0.05 -0.27
N ALA A 89 -12.48 -0.75 0.80
CA ALA A 89 -12.44 -2.21 0.68
C ALA A 89 -13.70 -2.75 -0.04
N ILE A 90 -14.88 -2.21 0.28
CA ILE A 90 -16.14 -2.50 -0.42
C ILE A 90 -16.04 -2.10 -1.90
N ALA A 91 -15.53 -0.90 -2.21
CA ALA A 91 -15.36 -0.44 -3.60
C ALA A 91 -14.46 -1.39 -4.41
N THR A 92 -13.43 -1.98 -3.79
CA THR A 92 -12.60 -3.01 -4.41
C THR A 92 -13.34 -4.34 -4.58
N ILE A 93 -14.21 -4.75 -3.64
CA ILE A 93 -15.06 -5.95 -3.81
C ILE A 93 -16.00 -5.80 -5.01
N LEU A 94 -16.56 -4.61 -5.21
CA LEU A 94 -17.46 -4.31 -6.32
C LEU A 94 -16.74 -4.28 -7.68
N ASP A 95 -15.41 -4.20 -7.70
CA ASP A 95 -14.62 -4.36 -8.92
C ASP A 95 -14.52 -5.84 -9.31
N PRO A 96 -15.02 -6.23 -10.50
CA PRO A 96 -15.03 -7.63 -10.94
C PRO A 96 -13.64 -8.27 -11.04
N ARG A 97 -12.57 -7.46 -11.11
CA ARG A 97 -11.19 -7.95 -11.19
C ARG A 97 -10.67 -8.47 -9.86
N TYR A 98 -11.18 -7.95 -8.75
CA TYR A 98 -10.70 -8.28 -7.41
C TYR A 98 -11.69 -9.17 -6.66
N LYS A 99 -12.97 -8.76 -6.61
CA LYS A 99 -14.01 -9.41 -5.80
C LYS A 99 -13.55 -9.60 -4.35
N PHE A 100 -14.15 -10.55 -3.63
CA PHE A 100 -13.76 -10.91 -2.27
C PHE A 100 -12.37 -11.55 -2.14
N HIS A 101 -11.78 -12.02 -3.25
CA HIS A 101 -10.49 -12.70 -3.19
C HIS A 101 -9.37 -11.76 -2.71
N PHE A 102 -9.41 -10.49 -3.14
CA PHE A 102 -8.37 -9.53 -2.78
C PHE A 102 -8.41 -9.14 -1.29
N PRO A 103 -9.55 -8.70 -0.70
CA PRO A 103 -9.63 -8.46 0.74
C PRO A 103 -9.32 -9.70 1.57
N ASP A 104 -9.75 -10.90 1.15
CA ASP A 104 -9.43 -12.14 1.86
C ASP A 104 -7.91 -12.37 1.97
N TRP A 105 -7.21 -12.27 0.84
CA TRP A 105 -5.76 -12.38 0.81
C TRP A 105 -5.08 -11.29 1.64
N THR A 106 -5.51 -10.03 1.50
CA THR A 106 -4.96 -8.89 2.25
C THR A 106 -5.15 -9.06 3.76
N PHE A 107 -6.35 -9.40 4.20
CA PHE A 107 -6.68 -9.47 5.63
C PHE A 107 -5.90 -10.61 6.29
N LYS A 108 -5.68 -11.74 5.60
CA LYS A 108 -4.79 -12.81 6.06
C LYS A 108 -3.37 -12.32 6.32
N MET A 109 -2.83 -11.50 5.43
CA MET A 109 -1.48 -10.95 5.59
C MET A 109 -1.34 -9.94 6.73
N ILE A 110 -2.44 -9.26 7.09
CA ILE A 110 -2.40 -8.14 8.03
C ILE A 110 -2.80 -8.57 9.43
N TYR A 111 -3.92 -9.28 9.55
CA TYR A 111 -4.52 -9.68 10.82
C TYR A 111 -4.16 -11.12 11.20
N GLY A 112 -3.55 -11.90 10.30
CA GLY A 112 -3.16 -13.27 10.60
C GLY A 112 -4.36 -14.14 10.99
N ALA A 113 -4.36 -14.67 12.21
CA ALA A 113 -5.45 -15.52 12.71
C ALA A 113 -6.80 -14.79 12.78
N ASP A 114 -6.79 -13.47 13.03
CA ASP A 114 -8.01 -12.69 13.26
C ASP A 114 -8.69 -12.24 11.94
N HIS A 115 -8.11 -12.55 10.78
CA HIS A 115 -8.64 -12.13 9.48
C HIS A 115 -10.10 -12.55 9.23
N VAL A 116 -10.53 -13.68 9.80
CA VAL A 116 -11.89 -14.20 9.64
C VAL A 116 -12.92 -13.24 10.24
N ILE A 117 -12.59 -12.65 11.39
CA ILE A 117 -13.46 -11.70 12.10
C ILE A 117 -13.60 -10.43 11.26
N GLU A 118 -12.49 -9.87 10.80
CA GLU A 118 -12.46 -8.64 9.98
C GLU A 118 -13.15 -8.84 8.63
N LEU A 119 -12.98 -9.99 7.99
CA LEU A 119 -13.68 -10.32 6.74
C LEU A 119 -15.19 -10.47 6.95
N SER A 120 -15.61 -11.07 8.06
CA SER A 120 -17.03 -11.15 8.39
C SER A 120 -17.62 -9.76 8.57
N LEU A 121 -16.96 -8.89 9.33
CA LEU A 121 -17.40 -7.52 9.54
C LEU A 121 -17.49 -6.72 8.23
N LEU A 122 -16.52 -6.90 7.33
CA LEU A 122 -16.53 -6.29 6.00
C LEU A 122 -17.71 -6.79 5.16
N LYS A 123 -17.98 -8.10 5.21
CA LYS A 123 -19.09 -8.72 4.50
C LYS A 123 -20.45 -8.24 5.03
N ASP A 124 -20.62 -8.15 6.34
CA ASP A 124 -21.83 -7.65 6.96
C ASP A 124 -22.10 -6.20 6.53
N LYS A 125 -21.07 -5.34 6.56
CA LYS A 125 -21.17 -3.95 6.09
C LYS A 125 -21.50 -3.86 4.59
N LEU A 126 -20.96 -4.75 3.75
CA LEU A 126 -21.32 -4.82 2.33
C LEU A 126 -22.81 -5.14 2.14
N PHE A 127 -23.34 -6.12 2.88
CA PHE A 127 -24.75 -6.50 2.77
C PHE A 127 -25.67 -5.43 3.33
N CYS A 128 -25.33 -4.79 4.45
CA CYS A 128 -26.09 -3.63 4.93
C CYS A 128 -26.17 -2.53 3.87
N LEU A 129 -25.05 -2.22 3.19
CA LEU A 129 -25.03 -1.26 2.10
C LEU A 129 -25.89 -1.71 0.91
N PHE A 130 -25.91 -3.00 0.59
CA PHE A 130 -26.76 -3.54 -0.47
C PHE A 130 -28.25 -3.40 -0.12
N ASP A 131 -28.63 -3.75 1.11
CA ASP A 131 -30.01 -3.70 1.59
C ASP A 131 -30.55 -2.26 1.65
N GLU A 132 -29.72 -1.28 1.97
CA GLU A 132 -30.10 0.15 1.96
C GLU A 132 -30.48 0.67 0.56
N TYR A 133 -29.96 0.05 -0.50
CA TYR A 133 -30.15 0.49 -1.89
C TYR A 133 -30.98 -0.51 -2.74
N SER A 134 -31.54 -1.54 -2.10
CA SER A 134 -32.44 -2.54 -2.71
C SER A 134 -33.89 -2.08 -2.66
#